data_AF-K1ZK35-F1
#
_entry.id   AF-K1ZK35-F1
#
_cell.length_a   1.000
_cell.length_b   1.000
_cell.length_c   1.000
_cell.angle_alpha   90.00
_cell.angle_beta   90.00
_cell.angle_gamma   90.00
#
_symmetry.space_group_name_H-M   'P 1'
#
loop_
_entity.id
_entity.type
_entity.pdbx_description
1 polymer ?
#
loop_
_entity_poly.entity_id
_entity_poly.type
_entity_poly.pdbx_seq_one_letter_code
_entity_poly.pdbx_strand_id
1 'polypeptide(L)'
;MKELKNRIVGRGSETPESLEKRLSSAYSEIEYIKNYDYFIMNDTVENATDILQSIILVEKCRVAADIEPILCKFKEESEHA
;
A
#
# COMPACT_ATOMS: atom_id res chain seq x y z
N MET A 1 -3.63 -8.42 17.40
CA MET A 1 -3.20 -9.64 18.15
C MET A 1 -4.31 -10.67 18.31
N LYS A 2 -5.47 -10.31 18.91
CA LYS A 2 -6.58 -11.25 19.13
C LYS A 2 -7.24 -11.74 17.83
N GLU A 3 -7.43 -10.85 16.87
CA GLU A 3 -8.07 -11.18 15.58
C GLU A 3 -7.19 -12.05 14.66
N LEU A 4 -5.89 -11.75 14.57
CA LEU A 4 -4.96 -12.56 13.79
C LEU A 4 -4.88 -14.00 14.33
N LYS A 5 -4.87 -14.14 15.67
CA LYS A 5 -4.90 -15.44 16.34
C LYS A 5 -6.20 -16.20 16.05
N ASN A 6 -7.35 -15.52 16.08
CA ASN A 6 -8.64 -16.12 15.74
C ASN A 6 -8.73 -16.56 14.26
N ARG A 7 -8.19 -15.76 13.33
CA ARG A 7 -8.14 -16.11 11.90
C ARG A 7 -7.30 -17.37 11.62
N ILE A 8 -6.21 -17.57 12.36
CA ILE A 8 -5.32 -18.73 12.17
C ILE A 8 -5.89 -19.99 12.85
N VAL A 9 -6.42 -19.87 14.06
CA VAL A 9 -7.09 -20.99 14.78
C VAL A 9 -8.32 -21.48 14.01
N GLY A 10 -9.09 -20.57 13.38
CA GLY A 10 -10.25 -20.92 12.57
C GLY A 10 -9.94 -21.73 11.30
N ARG A 11 -8.69 -21.76 10.82
CA ARG A 11 -8.28 -22.59 9.67
C ARG A 11 -7.96 -24.04 10.05
N GLY A 12 -7.92 -24.40 11.34
CA GLY A 12 -7.82 -25.78 11.83
C GLY A 12 -6.55 -26.56 11.43
N SER A 13 -5.58 -25.92 10.78
CA SER A 13 -4.49 -26.60 10.05
C SER A 13 -3.09 -26.29 10.57
N GLU A 14 -2.95 -25.51 11.65
CA GLU A 14 -1.62 -25.06 12.14
C GLU A 14 -1.38 -25.44 13.60
N THR A 15 -0.22 -26.02 13.87
CA THR A 15 0.28 -26.30 15.21
C THR A 15 0.68 -25.01 15.93
N PRO A 16 0.61 -24.96 17.28
CA PRO A 16 1.00 -23.80 18.07
C PRO A 16 2.41 -23.26 17.75
N GLU A 17 3.36 -24.15 17.47
CA GLU A 17 4.72 -23.79 17.06
C GLU A 17 4.79 -23.12 15.68
N SER A 18 3.98 -23.56 14.71
CA SER A 18 3.91 -22.92 13.39
C SER A 18 3.34 -21.50 13.49
N LEU A 19 2.33 -21.32 14.35
CA LEU A 19 1.72 -20.03 14.65
C LEU A 19 2.72 -19.06 15.30
N GLU A 20 3.45 -19.50 16.32
CA GLU A 20 4.49 -18.66 16.95
C GLU A 20 5.59 -18.28 15.97
N LYS A 21 6.04 -19.23 15.14
CA LYS A 21 7.05 -18.97 14.13
C LYS A 21 6.58 -17.93 13.10
N ARG A 22 5.33 -18.04 12.63
CA ARG A 22 4.70 -17.03 11.75
C ARG A 22 4.54 -15.67 12.41
N LEU A 23 4.10 -15.63 13.67
CA LEU A 23 3.95 -14.37 14.41
C LEU A 23 5.30 -13.68 14.62
N SER A 24 6.35 -14.45 14.93
CA SER A 24 7.71 -13.95 15.06
C SER A 24 8.24 -13.38 13.74
N SER A 25 8.06 -14.12 12.63
CA SER A 25 8.41 -13.62 11.29
C SER A 25 7.64 -12.34 10.92
N ALA A 26 6.35 -12.28 11.20
CA ALA A 26 5.55 -11.08 10.95
C ALA A 26 6.04 -9.88 11.78
N TYR A 27 6.50 -10.10 13.02
CA TYR A 27 7.12 -9.06 13.83
C TYR A 27 8.40 -8.52 13.20
N SER A 28 9.28 -9.40 12.72
CA SER A 28 10.50 -9.00 12.03
C SER A 28 10.21 -8.27 10.72
N GLU A 29 9.20 -8.70 9.95
CA GLU A 29 8.78 -8.01 8.72
C GLU A 29 8.21 -6.61 9.00
N ILE A 30 7.43 -6.45 10.08
CA ILE A 30 6.88 -5.16 10.50
C ILE A 30 8.01 -4.17 10.84
N GLU A 31 9.15 -4.63 11.34
CA GLU A 31 10.29 -3.74 11.63
C GLU A 31 10.83 -3.06 10.36
N TYR A 32 10.73 -3.74 9.21
CA TYR A 32 11.11 -3.20 7.90
C TYR A 32 10.07 -2.25 7.29
N ILE A 33 8.87 -2.08 7.87
CA ILE A 33 7.85 -1.12 7.39
C ILE A 33 8.42 0.30 7.30
N LYS A 34 9.39 0.64 8.14
CA LYS A 34 10.07 1.94 8.13
C LYS A 34 10.77 2.27 6.80
N ASN A 35 11.03 1.27 5.96
CA ASN A 35 11.68 1.43 4.66
C ASN A 35 10.69 1.60 3.50
N TYR A 36 9.38 1.60 3.76
CA TYR A 36 8.34 1.75 2.76
C TYR A 36 7.67 3.12 2.89
N ASP A 37 7.27 3.70 1.76
CA ASP A 37 6.64 5.03 1.74
C ASP A 37 5.17 4.99 2.21
N TYR A 38 4.49 3.86 2.02
CA TYR A 38 3.07 3.69 2.35
C TYR A 38 2.81 2.31 2.99
N PHE A 39 1.89 2.27 3.96
CA PHE A 39 1.36 1.02 4.53
C PHE A 39 -0.16 0.99 4.40
N ILE A 40 -0.73 -0.19 4.11
CA ILE A 40 -2.17 -0.38 3.95
C ILE A 40 -2.64 -1.46 4.92
N MET A 41 -3.61 -1.13 5.76
CA MET A 41 -4.25 -2.09 6.67
C MET A 41 -5.38 -2.81 5.94
N ASN A 42 -5.21 -4.12 5.70
CA ASN A 42 -6.22 -4.95 5.03
C ASN A 42 -7.26 -5.48 6.02
N ASP A 43 -8.16 -4.61 6.46
CA ASP A 43 -9.29 -4.97 7.31
C ASP A 43 -10.43 -5.60 6.47
N THR A 44 -10.98 -4.83 5.54
CA THR A 44 -11.88 -5.29 4.46
C THR A 44 -11.23 -5.11 3.10
N VAL A 45 -11.59 -5.98 2.16
CA VAL A 45 -11.01 -5.97 0.81
C VAL A 45 -11.32 -4.66 0.11
N GLU A 46 -12.56 -4.19 0.24
CA GLU A 46 -13.07 -2.97 -0.38
C GLU A 46 -12.27 -1.74 0.08
N ASN A 47 -12.09 -1.58 1.39
CA ASN A 47 -11.35 -0.44 1.95
C ASN A 47 -9.86 -0.48 1.57
N ALA A 48 -9.25 -1.67 1.56
CA ALA A 48 -7.86 -1.82 1.13
C ALA A 48 -7.67 -1.42 -0.34
N THR A 49 -8.62 -1.79 -1.22
CA THR A 49 -8.59 -1.39 -2.63
C THR A 49 -8.81 0.11 -2.83
N ASP A 50 -9.66 0.75 -2.04
CA ASP A 50 -9.91 2.19 -2.15
C ASP A 50 -8.69 3.01 -1.71
N ILE A 51 -8.04 2.59 -0.62
CA ILE A 51 -6.79 3.21 -0.15
C ILE A 51 -5.69 3.03 -1.20
N LEU A 52 -5.56 1.83 -1.79
CA LEU A 52 -4.56 1.57 -2.82
C LEU A 52 -4.78 2.45 -4.07
N GLN A 53 -6.02 2.56 -4.54
CA GLN A 53 -6.37 3.46 -5.67
C GLN A 53 -6.03 4.92 -5.35
N SER A 54 -6.29 5.34 -4.12
CA SER A 54 -5.99 6.70 -3.65
C SER A 54 -4.49 6.99 -3.66
N ILE A 55 -3.66 6.05 -3.20
CA ILE A 55 -2.19 6.19 -3.22
C ILE A 55 -1.69 6.35 -4.66
N ILE A 56 -2.18 5.52 -5.58
CA ILE A 56 -1.80 5.60 -7.01
C ILE A 56 -2.23 6.95 -7.61
N LEU A 57 -3.42 7.44 -7.27
CA LEU A 57 -3.90 8.74 -7.73
C LEU A 57 -3.01 9.88 -7.22
N VAL A 58 -2.67 9.88 -5.93
CA VAL A 58 -1.81 10.91 -5.33
C VAL A 58 -0.43 10.92 -5.97
N GLU A 59 0.17 9.76 -6.21
CA GLU A 59 1.47 9.69 -6.91
C GLU A 59 1.40 10.24 -8.33
N LYS A 60 0.31 10.00 -9.06
CA LYS A 60 0.08 10.61 -10.39
C LYS A 60 -0.14 12.12 -10.34
N CYS A 61 -0.71 12.64 -9.26
CA CYS A 61 -0.89 14.08 -9.05
C CYS A 61 0.40 14.78 -8.60
N ARG A 62 1.50 14.05 -8.37
CA ARG A 62 2.76 14.70 -8.03
C ARG A 62 3.25 15.51 -9.22
N VAL A 63 3.49 16.78 -8.94
CA VAL A 63 4.03 17.80 -9.84
C VAL A 63 5.30 17.29 -10.56
N ALA A 64 6.13 16.49 -9.90
CA ALA A 64 7.33 15.92 -10.50
C ALA A 64 7.10 14.87 -11.61
N ALA A 65 5.88 14.32 -11.76
CA ALA A 65 5.62 13.23 -12.70
C ALA A 65 5.28 13.71 -14.12
N ASP A 66 4.56 14.83 -14.27
CA ASP A 66 3.90 15.16 -15.55
C ASP A 66 3.82 16.67 -15.87
N ILE A 67 4.73 17.51 -15.33
CA ILE A 67 4.75 18.94 -15.74
C ILE A 67 5.20 19.12 -17.20
N GLU A 68 6.20 18.36 -17.67
CA GLU A 68 6.79 18.55 -19.01
C GLU A 68 5.76 18.54 -20.15
N PRO A 69 4.86 17.54 -20.26
CA PRO A 69 3.86 17.54 -21.34
C PRO A 69 2.84 18.68 -21.21
N ILE A 70 2.56 19.15 -19.98
CA ILE A 70 1.66 20.29 -19.75
C ILE A 70 2.33 21.59 -20.22
N LEU A 71 3.58 21.84 -19.85
CA LEU A 71 4.34 23.01 -20.28
C LEU A 71 4.53 23.08 -21.80
N CYS A 72 4.77 21.95 -22.46
CA CYS A 72 4.88 21.90 -23.92
C CYS A 72 3.57 22.33 -24.60
N LYS A 73 2.42 21.83 -24.15
CA LYS A 73 1.11 22.26 -24.69
C LYS A 73 0.86 23.76 -24.55
N PHE A 74 1.16 24.32 -23.38
CA PHE A 74 0.98 25.77 -23.15
C PHE A 74 1.92 26.63 -24.01
N LYS A 75 3.13 26.16 -24.31
CA LYS A 75 4.04 26.86 -25.24
C LYS A 75 3.54 26.83 -26.69
N GLU A 76 3.05 25.68 -27.15
CA GLU A 76 2.50 25.56 -28.51
C GLU A 76 1.28 26.46 -28.72
N GLU A 77 0.37 26.55 -27.74
CA GLU A 77 -0.80 27.44 -27.82
C GLU A 77 -0.45 28.94 -27.82
N SER A 78 0.68 29.33 -27.21
CA SER A 78 1.11 30.72 -27.16
C SER A 78 1.97 31.15 -28.35
N GLU A 79 2.58 30.21 -29.07
CA GLU A 79 3.28 30.47 -30.34
C GLU A 79 2.33 30.52 -31.56
N HIS A 80 1.12 29.99 -31.43
CA HIS A 80 0.08 29.99 -32.49
C HIS A 80 -1.01 31.06 -32.30
N ALA A 81 -0.85 31.98 -31.34
CA ALA A 81 -1.74 33.12 -31.08
C ALA A 81 -1.07 34.45 -31.50
#